data_AF-A0A5C5W4Y9-F1
#
_entry.id   AF-A0A5C5W4Y9-F1
#
_cell.length_a   1.000
_cell.length_b   1.000
_cell.length_c   1.000
_cell.angle_alpha   90.00
_cell.angle_beta   90.00
_cell.angle_gamma   90.00
#
_symmetry.space_group_name_H-M   'P 1'
#
loop_
_entity.id
_entity.type
_entity.pdbx_description
1 polymer ?
#
loop_
_entity_poly.entity_id
_entity_poly.type
_entity_poly.pdbx_seq_one_letter_code
_entity_poly.pdbx_strand_id
1 'polypeptide(L)'
;MTHKLAYLTTFLVFMGYCLSVLSLEQHEHAPFYPETDCIAAGISFAHYGTRMGRVNGTPYGMLRTPGSKPQDAIRQILEDKLPAGDVLPTTTDGNGIGCPIFASLSFALFGVDLKSLNYGMLFLVGLSTLAFALRFPGRQLIAIQLSQIALTIMLLTPLTSSDSVVGQVSIGGLRYFFVIGIIPGIHLFHELLYFWKRRTTGGRAIMLAGLQMLILVLAIYVRGTPAYLLWPVWCGLVLVSWANPRDAVRKRLVFRFGAVIVGLYVASKLFWVALMPFSYVRTGQLNGGFWHRVFISQSAHPKWVYPGLAEQYDCTHLFKEGLHQHGGDRNGHCVWVSLPQNRNRSEHEAGRELFHAEYERQLRNAFFYVVREFPKETCEAFFYYKPQHIIPTLKEALNIDVEVPRDRIPYYILLQAIACMALVVAQLRRDVWRDALTVTVLHAGYFLCALVPHIIAWTRIHTAVDLIYFMYAIFVSAVPLLLAMVCRAWSAKERAWHS
;
A
#
# COMPACT_ATOMS: atom_id res chain seq x y z
N MET A 1 -35.41 -6.62 -4.58
CA MET A 1 -34.96 -6.85 -3.19
C MET A 1 -33.45 -7.07 -3.05
N THR A 2 -32.82 -7.86 -3.92
CA THR A 2 -31.40 -8.28 -3.80
C THR A 2 -30.36 -7.15 -3.86
N HIS A 3 -30.56 -6.10 -4.68
CA HIS A 3 -29.59 -5.00 -4.75
C HIS A 3 -29.55 -4.15 -3.47
N LYS A 4 -30.72 -3.82 -2.89
CA LYS A 4 -30.81 -3.04 -1.64
C LYS A 4 -30.09 -3.76 -0.50
N LEU A 5 -30.30 -5.08 -0.38
CA LEU A 5 -29.61 -5.90 0.61
C LEU A 5 -28.09 -5.89 0.41
N ALA A 6 -27.61 -6.03 -0.83
CA ALA A 6 -26.18 -6.01 -1.12
C ALA A 6 -25.52 -4.65 -0.77
N TYR A 7 -26.19 -3.53 -1.06
CA TYR A 7 -25.71 -2.20 -0.64
C TYR A 7 -25.69 -2.07 0.88
N LEU A 8 -26.75 -2.49 1.56
CA LEU A 8 -26.83 -2.45 3.02
C LEU A 8 -25.71 -3.28 3.66
N THR A 9 -25.50 -4.51 3.21
CA THR A 9 -24.43 -5.36 3.76
C THR A 9 -23.05 -4.82 3.43
N THR A 10 -22.82 -4.25 2.24
CA THR A 10 -21.55 -3.56 1.92
C THR A 10 -21.32 -2.37 2.85
N PHE A 11 -22.36 -1.56 3.10
CA PHE A 11 -22.27 -0.43 4.01
C PHE A 11 -21.96 -0.89 5.44
N LEU A 12 -22.71 -1.88 5.97
CA LEU A 12 -22.47 -2.42 7.31
C LEU A 12 -21.07 -3.01 7.46
N VAL A 13 -20.58 -3.73 6.44
CA VAL A 13 -19.24 -4.30 6.47
C VAL A 13 -18.17 -3.19 6.49
N PHE A 14 -18.31 -2.17 5.65
CA PHE A 14 -17.42 -1.01 5.64
C PHE A 14 -17.45 -0.24 6.97
N MET A 15 -18.64 -0.03 7.55
CA MET A 15 -18.77 0.60 8.87
C MET A 15 -18.12 -0.23 9.96
N GLY A 16 -18.24 -1.56 9.93
CA GLY A 16 -17.52 -2.45 10.84
C GLY A 16 -16.00 -2.25 10.74
N TYR A 17 -15.45 -2.10 9.53
CA TYR A 17 -14.02 -1.85 9.36
C TYR A 17 -13.62 -0.48 9.93
N CYS A 18 -14.41 0.56 9.64
CA CYS A 18 -14.18 1.90 10.19
C CYS A 18 -14.18 1.89 11.73
N LEU A 19 -15.17 1.24 12.34
CA LEU A 19 -15.27 1.15 13.80
C LEU A 19 -14.09 0.40 14.40
N SER A 20 -13.67 -0.72 13.79
CA SER A 20 -12.48 -1.47 14.22
C SER A 20 -11.20 -0.64 14.12
N VAL A 21 -11.04 0.14 13.05
CA VAL A 21 -9.90 1.04 12.88
C VAL A 21 -9.89 2.12 13.95
N LEU A 22 -11.04 2.74 14.21
CA LEU A 22 -11.15 3.83 15.19
C LEU A 22 -10.99 3.33 16.63
N SER A 23 -11.41 2.10 16.93
CA SER A 23 -11.25 1.51 18.27
C SER A 23 -9.82 1.12 18.63
N LEU A 24 -8.88 1.12 17.68
CA LEU A 24 -7.48 0.80 17.98
C LEU A 24 -6.73 1.93 18.67
N GLU A 25 -7.25 3.16 18.59
CA GLU A 25 -6.68 4.35 19.25
C GLU A 25 -5.17 4.59 19.01
N GLN A 26 -4.61 4.04 17.92
CA GLN A 26 -3.18 4.12 17.62
C GLN A 26 -2.63 5.55 17.58
N HIS A 27 -3.46 6.54 17.29
CA HIS A 27 -3.07 7.94 17.24
C HIS A 27 -2.60 8.48 18.60
N GLU A 28 -2.97 7.85 19.73
CA GLU A 28 -2.55 8.29 21.07
C GLU A 28 -1.16 7.78 21.47
N HIS A 29 -0.72 6.67 20.88
CA HIS A 29 0.46 5.94 21.37
C HIS A 29 1.49 5.62 20.28
N ALA A 30 1.09 5.60 19.01
CA ALA A 30 2.00 5.28 17.93
C ALA A 30 2.98 6.44 17.69
N PRO A 31 4.28 6.17 17.56
CA PRO A 31 5.29 7.20 17.32
C PRO A 31 5.36 7.71 15.86
N PHE A 32 4.68 7.07 14.90
CA PHE A 32 4.68 7.47 13.46
C PHE A 32 6.08 7.76 12.89
N TYR A 33 7.10 6.97 13.24
CA TYR A 33 8.49 7.27 12.86
C TYR A 33 8.68 7.48 11.35
N PRO A 34 8.13 6.60 10.46
CA PRO A 34 8.27 6.79 9.03
C PRO A 34 7.54 8.02 8.47
N GLU A 35 6.53 8.54 9.17
CA GLU A 35 5.65 9.60 8.69
C GLU A 35 5.97 10.99 9.24
N THR A 36 6.97 11.13 10.12
CA THR A 36 7.37 12.40 10.75
C THR A 36 7.49 13.57 9.75
N ASP A 37 8.21 13.36 8.65
CA ASP A 37 8.38 14.35 7.57
C ASP A 37 7.05 14.71 6.89
N CYS A 38 6.16 13.73 6.67
CA CYS A 38 4.84 13.96 6.07
C CYS A 38 3.90 14.71 7.01
N ILE A 39 3.91 14.36 8.30
CA ILE A 39 3.15 15.04 9.34
C ILE A 39 3.61 16.49 9.41
N ALA A 40 4.93 16.73 9.42
CA ALA A 40 5.49 18.08 9.39
C ALA A 40 4.98 18.87 8.18
N ALA A 41 4.99 18.27 6.98
CA ALA A 41 4.45 18.89 5.76
C ALA A 41 2.94 19.21 5.89
N GLY A 42 2.17 18.29 6.48
CA GLY A 42 0.75 18.48 6.72
C GLY A 42 0.45 19.65 7.66
N ILE A 43 1.16 19.74 8.79
CA ILE A 43 1.06 20.87 9.73
C ILE A 43 1.44 22.17 9.02
N SER A 44 2.52 22.13 8.24
CA SER A 44 3.01 23.28 7.48
C SER A 44 1.95 23.84 6.53
N PHE A 45 1.24 22.97 5.82
CA PHE A 45 0.16 23.36 4.93
C PHE A 45 -1.06 23.89 5.70
N ALA A 46 -1.58 23.10 6.65
CA ALA A 46 -2.86 23.37 7.28
C ALA A 46 -2.80 24.47 8.37
N HIS A 47 -1.67 24.61 9.08
CA HIS A 47 -1.49 25.60 10.13
C HIS A 47 -0.72 26.84 9.65
N TYR A 48 0.42 26.64 8.97
CA TYR A 48 1.30 27.74 8.55
C TYR A 48 1.01 28.28 7.14
N GLY A 49 0.06 27.69 6.40
CA GLY A 49 -0.31 28.13 5.06
C GLY A 49 0.80 27.96 4.01
N THR A 50 1.76 27.05 4.23
CA THR A 50 2.78 26.75 3.23
C THR A 50 2.13 26.13 1.98
N ARG A 51 2.85 26.12 0.85
CA ARG A 51 2.40 25.35 -0.32
C ARG A 51 2.46 23.85 -0.01
N MET A 52 1.47 23.10 -0.49
CA MET A 52 1.37 21.65 -0.31
C MET A 52 2.69 20.94 -0.66
N GLY A 53 3.13 20.03 0.21
CA GLY A 53 4.40 19.31 0.06
C GLY A 53 5.65 20.07 0.52
N ARG A 54 5.57 21.37 0.85
CA ARG A 54 6.68 22.08 1.50
C ARG A 54 6.60 21.96 3.02
N VAL A 55 7.76 21.96 3.66
CA VAL A 55 7.87 21.71 5.11
C VAL A 55 8.40 22.94 5.80
N ASN A 56 7.70 23.44 6.81
CA ASN A 56 8.18 24.48 7.70
C ASN A 56 9.18 23.87 8.71
N GLY A 57 10.29 24.57 8.96
CA GLY A 57 11.37 24.11 9.82
C GLY A 57 10.95 23.88 11.27
N THR A 58 9.94 24.62 11.76
CA THR A 58 9.43 24.49 13.14
C THR A 58 8.80 23.10 13.39
N PRO A 59 7.72 22.69 12.71
CA PRO A 59 7.17 21.35 12.90
C PRO A 59 8.18 20.25 12.53
N TYR A 60 9.04 20.48 11.53
CA TYR A 60 10.07 19.53 11.14
C TYR A 60 11.09 19.25 12.25
N GLY A 61 11.65 20.30 12.87
CA GLY A 61 12.62 20.17 13.94
C GLY A 61 12.03 19.52 15.19
N MET A 62 10.80 19.90 15.56
CA MET A 62 10.12 19.34 16.72
C MET A 62 9.83 17.85 16.55
N LEU A 63 9.27 17.44 15.41
CA LEU A 63 8.92 16.04 15.13
C LEU A 63 10.13 15.11 14.96
N ARG A 64 11.32 15.67 14.66
CA ARG A 64 12.57 14.90 14.57
C ARG A 64 13.40 14.93 15.84
N THR A 65 12.94 15.64 16.87
CA THR A 65 13.61 15.62 18.17
C THR A 65 13.52 14.20 18.76
N PRO A 66 14.64 13.57 19.16
CA PRO A 66 14.62 12.23 19.73
C PRO A 66 13.67 12.13 20.92
N GLY A 67 12.80 11.12 20.92
CA GLY A 67 11.80 10.91 21.98
C GLY A 67 10.57 11.80 21.90
N SER A 68 10.48 12.71 20.91
CA SER A 68 9.25 13.47 20.68
C SER A 68 8.10 12.55 20.29
N LYS A 69 6.93 12.77 20.90
CA LYS A 69 5.68 12.15 20.47
C LYS A 69 5.01 13.11 19.48
N PRO A 70 4.61 12.66 18.29
CA PRO A 70 4.03 13.57 17.29
C PRO A 70 2.80 14.34 17.77
N GLN A 71 1.95 13.72 18.61
CA GLN A 71 0.77 14.37 19.15
C GLN A 71 1.12 15.51 20.11
N ASP A 72 2.14 15.32 20.96
CA ASP A 72 2.59 16.36 21.90
C ASP A 72 3.22 17.52 21.14
N ALA A 73 4.01 17.23 20.10
CA ALA A 73 4.58 18.24 19.22
C ALA A 73 3.48 19.04 18.50
N ILE A 74 2.45 18.37 17.97
CA ILE A 74 1.29 19.04 17.34
C ILE A 74 0.59 19.95 18.35
N ARG A 75 0.28 19.45 19.55
CA ARG A 75 -0.37 20.23 20.60
C ARG A 75 0.45 21.47 20.94
N GLN A 76 1.75 21.30 21.17
CA GLN A 76 2.65 22.40 21.49
C GLN A 76 2.69 23.47 20.37
N ILE A 77 2.78 23.05 19.10
CA ILE A 77 2.76 23.98 17.96
C ILE A 77 1.47 24.82 17.94
N LEU A 78 0.33 24.19 18.19
CA LEU A 78 -0.98 24.84 18.15
C LEU A 78 -1.22 25.75 19.36
N GLU A 79 -0.81 25.33 20.56
CA GLU A 79 -1.01 26.05 21.82
C GLU A 79 -0.04 27.22 21.99
N ASP A 80 1.26 26.97 21.78
CA ASP A 80 2.32 27.98 21.97
C ASP A 80 2.42 28.97 20.79
N LYS A 81 1.69 28.72 19.70
CA LYS A 81 1.71 29.52 18.46
C LYS A 81 3.13 29.80 17.99
N LEU A 82 3.95 28.75 17.95
CA LEU A 82 5.35 28.87 17.58
C LEU A 82 5.51 29.56 16.21
N PRO A 83 6.51 30.45 16.05
CA PRO A 83 6.70 31.15 14.80
C PRO A 83 7.09 30.19 13.67
N ALA A 84 6.75 30.59 12.44
CA ALA A 84 7.17 29.87 11.24
C ALA A 84 8.70 29.88 11.12
N GLY A 85 9.30 28.70 10.98
CA GLY A 85 10.71 28.52 10.63
C GLY A 85 10.96 28.53 9.12
N ASP A 86 12.19 28.23 8.72
CA ASP A 86 12.59 28.16 7.31
C ASP A 86 11.79 27.11 6.54
N VAL A 87 11.40 27.44 5.31
CA VAL A 87 10.59 26.52 4.49
C VAL A 87 11.51 25.64 3.63
N LEU A 88 11.59 24.36 3.99
CA LEU A 88 12.25 23.33 3.21
C LEU A 88 11.43 23.03 1.94
N PRO A 89 12.10 22.91 0.78
CA PRO A 89 11.41 22.70 -0.49
C PRO A 89 10.89 21.28 -0.67
N THR A 90 11.43 20.29 0.07
CA THR A 90 11.07 18.86 0.01
C THR A 90 11.28 18.21 1.38
N THR A 91 10.74 17.00 1.54
CA THR A 91 11.06 16.07 2.64
C THR A 91 12.36 15.30 2.37
N THR A 92 12.91 14.64 3.40
CA THR A 92 14.21 13.93 3.33
C THR A 92 14.09 12.43 3.65
N ASP A 93 12.88 11.94 3.89
CA ASP A 93 12.57 10.58 4.33
C ASP A 93 12.60 9.50 3.24
N GLY A 94 12.66 9.89 1.97
CA GLY A 94 12.69 8.95 0.84
C GLY A 94 11.37 8.21 0.59
N ASN A 95 10.25 8.66 1.18
CA ASN A 95 8.94 8.01 1.01
C ASN A 95 8.16 8.54 -0.21
N GLY A 96 8.67 9.57 -0.87
CA GLY A 96 8.03 10.20 -2.02
C GLY A 96 6.97 11.22 -1.61
N ILE A 97 6.54 12.02 -2.58
CA ILE A 97 5.68 13.20 -2.35
C ILE A 97 4.23 12.88 -1.98
N GLY A 98 3.72 11.68 -2.28
CA GLY A 98 2.32 11.38 -2.01
C GLY A 98 1.98 11.48 -0.53
N CYS A 99 2.92 11.12 0.36
CA CYS A 99 2.72 11.12 1.80
C CYS A 99 2.54 12.55 2.36
N PRO A 100 3.41 13.53 2.04
CA PRO A 100 3.17 14.95 2.33
C PRO A 100 1.84 15.50 1.80
N ILE A 101 1.46 15.15 0.57
CA ILE A 101 0.18 15.56 -0.03
C ILE A 101 -0.99 15.01 0.78
N PHE A 102 -0.97 13.72 1.06
CA PHE A 102 -2.03 13.05 1.81
C PHE A 102 -2.18 13.65 3.21
N ALA A 103 -1.08 13.85 3.93
CA ALA A 103 -1.10 14.47 5.25
C ALA A 103 -1.66 15.91 5.20
N SER A 104 -1.23 16.70 4.21
CA SER A 104 -1.74 18.07 3.97
C SER A 104 -3.24 18.10 3.73
N LEU A 105 -3.74 17.24 2.84
CA LEU A 105 -5.18 17.13 2.54
C LEU A 105 -5.97 16.65 3.76
N SER A 106 -5.44 15.69 4.50
CA SER A 106 -6.09 15.14 5.68
C SER A 106 -6.21 16.19 6.79
N PHE A 107 -5.15 16.95 7.06
CA PHE A 107 -5.19 18.01 8.08
C PHE A 107 -6.05 19.19 7.65
N ALA A 108 -6.09 19.50 6.36
CA ALA A 108 -6.98 20.54 5.84
C ALA A 108 -8.46 20.17 5.96
N LEU A 109 -8.81 18.89 5.76
CA LEU A 109 -10.20 18.43 5.80
C LEU A 109 -10.72 18.12 7.21
N PHE A 110 -9.87 17.56 8.08
CA PHE A 110 -10.28 17.04 9.39
C PHE A 110 -9.63 17.75 10.59
N GLY A 111 -8.77 18.75 10.33
CA GLY A 111 -8.04 19.49 11.36
C GLY A 111 -6.63 18.98 11.61
N VAL A 112 -5.80 19.79 12.27
CA VAL A 112 -4.39 19.48 12.60
C VAL A 112 -4.33 18.58 13.83
N ASP A 113 -4.66 17.30 13.65
CA ASP A 113 -4.61 16.24 14.67
C ASP A 113 -4.19 14.92 14.01
N LEU A 114 -3.47 14.03 14.72
CA LEU A 114 -3.05 12.75 14.13
C LEU A 114 -4.23 11.88 13.69
N LYS A 115 -5.39 11.96 14.37
CA LYS A 115 -6.63 11.25 13.98
C LYS A 115 -7.05 11.59 12.55
N SER A 116 -6.73 12.79 12.08
CA SER A 116 -7.05 13.24 10.73
C SER A 116 -6.43 12.36 9.64
N LEU A 117 -5.25 11.75 9.88
CA LEU A 117 -4.67 10.78 8.95
C LEU A 117 -5.54 9.52 8.84
N ASN A 118 -6.07 9.04 9.97
CA ASN A 118 -7.00 7.91 9.97
C ASN A 118 -8.30 8.26 9.25
N TYR A 119 -8.87 9.44 9.51
CA TYR A 119 -10.07 9.91 8.84
C TYR A 119 -9.87 10.10 7.34
N GLY A 120 -8.73 10.67 6.91
CA GLY A 120 -8.37 10.80 5.50
C GLY A 120 -8.27 9.44 4.81
N MET A 121 -7.65 8.45 5.45
CA MET A 121 -7.55 7.11 4.92
C MET A 121 -8.94 6.45 4.79
N LEU A 122 -9.73 6.45 5.86
CA LEU A 122 -11.08 5.88 5.87
C LEU A 122 -12.00 6.56 4.87
N PHE A 123 -11.86 7.88 4.68
CA PHE A 123 -12.58 8.66 3.68
C PHE A 123 -12.25 8.18 2.26
N LEU A 124 -10.96 7.98 1.93
CA LEU A 124 -10.56 7.49 0.60
C LEU A 124 -11.02 6.04 0.35
N VAL A 125 -10.93 5.17 1.36
CA VAL A 125 -11.47 3.79 1.27
C VAL A 125 -12.99 3.81 1.10
N GLY A 126 -13.70 4.67 1.83
CA GLY A 126 -15.14 4.84 1.73
C GLY A 126 -15.58 5.38 0.37
N LEU A 127 -14.87 6.38 -0.15
CA LEU A 127 -15.10 6.96 -1.47
C LEU A 127 -14.87 5.92 -2.58
N SER A 128 -13.79 5.14 -2.49
CA SER A 128 -13.53 4.04 -3.41
C SER A 128 -14.60 2.94 -3.32
N THR A 129 -15.02 2.59 -2.10
CA THR A 129 -16.09 1.61 -1.85
C THR A 129 -17.41 2.07 -2.47
N LEU A 130 -17.79 3.33 -2.26
CA LEU A 130 -18.99 3.93 -2.82
C LEU A 130 -18.92 3.96 -4.36
N ALA A 131 -17.80 4.39 -4.94
CA ALA A 131 -17.63 4.43 -6.39
C ALA A 131 -17.77 3.03 -7.03
N PHE A 132 -17.19 2.00 -6.42
CA PHE A 132 -17.38 0.62 -6.85
C PHE A 132 -18.83 0.17 -6.71
N ALA A 133 -19.47 0.49 -5.59
CA ALA A 133 -20.86 0.12 -5.36
C ALA A 133 -21.80 0.73 -6.40
N LEU A 134 -21.58 1.99 -6.72
CA LEU A 134 -22.28 2.73 -7.77
C LEU A 134 -22.01 2.18 -9.17
N ARG A 135 -20.84 1.58 -9.42
CA ARG A 135 -20.46 1.02 -10.72
C ARG A 135 -20.98 -0.40 -10.95
N PHE A 136 -20.94 -1.24 -9.93
CA PHE A 136 -21.22 -2.67 -10.01
C PHE A 136 -22.38 -3.06 -9.07
N PRO A 137 -23.63 -2.66 -9.40
CA PRO A 137 -24.78 -3.02 -8.58
C PRO A 137 -24.99 -4.54 -8.59
N GLY A 138 -24.93 -5.18 -7.42
CA GLY A 138 -25.32 -6.59 -7.26
C GLY A 138 -24.21 -7.49 -6.73
N ARG A 139 -23.97 -8.62 -7.40
CA ARG A 139 -23.16 -9.72 -6.85
C ARG A 139 -21.68 -9.40 -6.73
N GLN A 140 -21.18 -8.50 -7.58
CA GLN A 140 -19.79 -8.06 -7.56
C GLN A 140 -19.41 -7.35 -6.25
N LEU A 141 -20.39 -6.86 -5.49
CA LEU A 141 -20.17 -6.26 -4.17
C LEU A 141 -19.58 -7.24 -3.15
N ILE A 142 -19.72 -8.56 -3.39
CA ILE A 142 -19.07 -9.58 -2.55
C ILE A 142 -17.55 -9.40 -2.51
N ALA A 143 -16.92 -8.94 -3.60
CA ALA A 143 -15.48 -8.70 -3.64
C ALA A 143 -15.05 -7.66 -2.61
N ILE A 144 -15.81 -6.57 -2.46
CA ILE A 144 -15.55 -5.53 -1.47
C ILE A 144 -15.81 -6.05 -0.06
N GLN A 145 -16.93 -6.75 0.14
CA GLN A 145 -17.27 -7.24 1.48
C GLN A 145 -16.19 -8.19 2.02
N LEU A 146 -15.75 -9.14 1.20
CA LEU A 146 -14.67 -10.06 1.57
C LEU A 146 -13.35 -9.32 1.79
N SER A 147 -13.06 -8.31 0.98
CA SER A 147 -11.86 -7.46 1.14
C SER A 147 -11.87 -6.69 2.48
N GLN A 148 -13.01 -6.10 2.84
CA GLN A 148 -13.16 -5.35 4.10
C GLN A 148 -13.14 -6.27 5.33
N ILE A 149 -13.70 -7.48 5.23
CA ILE A 149 -13.58 -8.50 6.28
C ILE A 149 -12.11 -8.90 6.46
N ALA A 150 -11.38 -9.15 5.36
CA ALA A 150 -9.96 -9.47 5.42
C ALA A 150 -9.14 -8.34 6.05
N LEU A 151 -9.42 -7.08 5.70
CA LEU A 151 -8.81 -5.92 6.36
C LEU A 151 -9.09 -5.88 7.86
N THR A 152 -10.31 -6.22 8.27
CA THR A 152 -10.71 -6.20 9.68
C THR A 152 -10.05 -7.34 10.48
N ILE A 153 -9.97 -8.54 9.90
CA ILE A 153 -9.22 -9.67 10.50
C ILE A 153 -7.74 -9.34 10.62
N MET A 154 -7.16 -8.64 9.64
CA MET A 154 -5.76 -8.21 9.67
C MET A 154 -5.46 -7.30 10.88
N LEU A 155 -6.46 -6.59 11.43
CA LEU A 155 -6.32 -5.79 12.66
C LEU A 155 -6.20 -6.64 13.93
N LEU A 156 -6.34 -7.97 13.86
CA LEU A 156 -6.05 -8.88 14.98
C LEU A 156 -4.63 -9.48 14.93
N THR A 157 -3.82 -9.06 13.97
CA THR A 157 -2.47 -9.61 13.76
C THR A 157 -1.41 -8.74 14.47
N PRO A 158 -0.13 -9.17 14.51
CA PRO A 158 0.93 -8.40 15.13
C PRO A 158 1.22 -7.05 14.44
N LEU A 159 0.65 -6.82 13.24
CA LEU A 159 0.62 -5.52 12.57
C LEU A 159 0.12 -4.38 13.44
N THR A 160 -0.77 -4.69 14.37
CA THR A 160 -1.38 -3.68 15.23
C THR A 160 -1.08 -3.91 16.70
N SER A 161 -0.59 -5.11 17.12
CA SER A 161 -0.39 -5.45 18.55
C SER A 161 1.04 -5.33 19.03
N SER A 162 2.02 -5.52 18.15
CA SER A 162 3.41 -5.32 18.55
C SER A 162 3.74 -3.83 18.53
N ASP A 163 4.13 -3.24 19.66
CA ASP A 163 4.54 -1.83 19.76
C ASP A 163 5.61 -1.46 18.72
N SER A 164 6.56 -2.37 18.50
CA SER A 164 7.63 -2.20 17.50
C SER A 164 7.11 -2.11 16.06
N VAL A 165 5.97 -2.75 15.78
CA VAL A 165 5.32 -2.79 14.46
C VAL A 165 4.32 -1.66 14.32
N VAL A 166 3.57 -1.34 15.37
CA VAL A 166 2.59 -0.23 15.40
C VAL A 166 3.24 1.10 15.08
N GLY A 167 4.43 1.37 15.63
CA GLY A 167 5.20 2.58 15.32
C GLY A 167 5.72 2.66 13.88
N GLN A 168 5.60 1.58 13.12
CA GLN A 168 6.09 1.44 11.75
C GLN A 168 4.94 1.27 10.73
N VAL A 169 3.75 0.83 11.17
CA VAL A 169 2.53 0.65 10.38
C VAL A 169 1.35 1.26 11.12
N SER A 170 1.47 2.53 11.44
CA SER A 170 0.33 3.25 11.98
C SER A 170 -0.76 3.35 10.89
N ILE A 171 -2.02 3.19 11.30
CA ILE A 171 -3.16 3.45 10.42
C ILE A 171 -3.07 4.90 9.91
N GLY A 172 -3.43 5.12 8.65
CA GLY A 172 -3.20 6.40 7.98
C GLY A 172 -1.74 6.70 7.63
N GLY A 173 -0.79 5.91 8.14
CA GLY A 173 0.63 6.01 7.81
C GLY A 173 0.97 5.47 6.43
N LEU A 174 2.17 5.82 5.94
CA LEU A 174 2.60 5.51 4.58
C LEU A 174 2.65 4.01 4.32
N ARG A 175 2.96 3.22 5.36
CA ARG A 175 3.11 1.77 5.19
C ARG A 175 1.79 1.04 5.09
N TYR A 176 0.76 1.51 5.80
CA TYR A 176 -0.60 1.00 5.72
C TYR A 176 -1.36 1.57 4.50
N PHE A 177 -0.86 2.66 3.91
CA PHE A 177 -1.53 3.38 2.82
C PHE A 177 -1.84 2.53 1.57
N PHE A 178 -1.15 1.40 1.36
CA PHE A 178 -1.47 0.50 0.26
C PHE A 178 -2.94 0.03 0.29
N VAL A 179 -3.57 -0.04 1.47
CA VAL A 179 -4.98 -0.42 1.64
C VAL A 179 -5.90 0.40 0.75
N ILE A 180 -5.59 1.69 0.59
CA ILE A 180 -6.36 2.61 -0.25
C ILE A 180 -6.31 2.21 -1.73
N GLY A 181 -5.22 1.58 -2.19
CA GLY A 181 -5.06 1.14 -3.57
C GLY A 181 -5.81 -0.15 -3.93
N ILE A 182 -6.19 -0.97 -2.93
CA ILE A 182 -6.76 -2.31 -3.16
C ILE A 182 -8.10 -2.26 -3.90
N ILE A 183 -9.06 -1.51 -3.36
CA ILE A 183 -10.39 -1.40 -3.96
C ILE A 183 -10.32 -0.76 -5.35
N PRO A 184 -9.53 0.30 -5.60
CA PRO A 184 -9.26 0.78 -6.95
C PRO A 184 -8.70 -0.29 -7.90
N GLY A 185 -7.72 -1.08 -7.48
CA GLY A 185 -7.18 -2.17 -8.31
C GLY A 185 -8.27 -3.19 -8.67
N ILE A 186 -9.01 -3.66 -7.67
CA ILE A 186 -10.15 -4.59 -7.86
C ILE A 186 -11.22 -3.96 -8.76
N HIS A 187 -11.50 -2.67 -8.63
CA HIS A 187 -12.43 -1.93 -9.48
C HIS A 187 -12.01 -1.95 -10.95
N LEU A 188 -10.76 -1.58 -11.24
CA LEU A 188 -10.23 -1.53 -12.61
C LEU A 188 -10.23 -2.93 -13.26
N PHE A 189 -9.93 -3.97 -12.48
CA PHE A 189 -10.03 -5.35 -12.94
C PHE A 189 -11.48 -5.77 -13.24
N HIS A 190 -12.43 -5.42 -12.37
CA HIS A 190 -13.84 -5.67 -12.65
C HIS A 190 -14.35 -4.90 -13.84
N GLU A 191 -13.85 -3.68 -14.06
CA GLU A 191 -14.16 -2.88 -15.25
C GLU A 191 -13.73 -3.64 -16.52
N LEU A 192 -12.52 -4.21 -16.54
CA LEU A 192 -12.05 -5.08 -17.63
C LEU A 192 -12.99 -6.28 -17.87
N LEU A 193 -13.37 -7.00 -16.80
CA LEU A 193 -14.31 -8.13 -16.91
C LEU A 193 -15.70 -7.69 -17.41
N TYR A 194 -16.13 -6.48 -17.05
CA TYR A 194 -17.43 -5.95 -17.43
C TYR A 194 -17.46 -5.46 -18.88
N PHE A 195 -16.42 -4.74 -19.31
CA PHE A 195 -16.21 -4.36 -20.71
C PHE A 195 -16.19 -5.58 -21.63
N TRP A 196 -15.66 -6.70 -21.15
CA TRP A 196 -15.70 -7.94 -21.91
C TRP A 196 -17.15 -8.43 -22.13
N LYS A 197 -18.03 -8.29 -21.14
CA LYS A 197 -19.42 -8.77 -21.22
C LYS A 197 -20.39 -7.78 -21.88
N ARG A 198 -20.14 -6.47 -21.85
CA ARG A 198 -21.07 -5.44 -22.35
C ARG A 198 -20.39 -4.48 -23.32
N ARG A 199 -21.09 -4.13 -24.41
CA ARG A 199 -20.55 -3.37 -25.55
C ARG A 199 -20.36 -1.86 -25.32
N THR A 200 -20.97 -1.26 -24.30
CA THR A 200 -20.98 0.21 -24.14
C THR A 200 -20.64 0.63 -22.72
N THR A 201 -19.68 1.55 -22.57
CA THR A 201 -19.48 2.33 -21.36
C THR A 201 -20.09 3.71 -21.49
N GLY A 202 -21.00 4.04 -20.58
CA GLY A 202 -21.47 5.41 -20.42
C GLY A 202 -20.43 6.27 -19.72
N GLY A 203 -20.53 7.60 -19.84
CA GLY A 203 -19.62 8.56 -19.21
C GLY A 203 -19.47 8.38 -17.70
N ARG A 204 -20.54 7.93 -17.01
CA ARG A 204 -20.49 7.58 -15.57
C ARG A 204 -19.46 6.51 -15.25
N ALA A 205 -19.31 5.47 -16.09
CA ALA A 205 -18.34 4.41 -15.86
C ALA A 205 -16.90 4.93 -15.98
N ILE A 206 -16.64 5.79 -16.97
CA ILE A 206 -15.35 6.44 -17.18
C ILE A 206 -15.02 7.37 -16.01
N MET A 207 -15.99 8.16 -15.54
CA MET A 207 -15.83 9.04 -14.38
C MET A 207 -15.47 8.25 -13.11
N LEU A 208 -16.19 7.16 -12.83
CA LEU A 208 -15.91 6.31 -11.66
C LEU A 208 -14.54 5.62 -11.78
N ALA A 209 -14.19 5.11 -12.97
CA ALA A 209 -12.86 4.55 -13.20
C ALA A 209 -11.75 5.60 -13.06
N GLY A 210 -12.01 6.84 -13.50
CA GLY A 210 -11.10 7.97 -13.33
C GLY A 210 -10.86 8.32 -11.87
N LEU A 211 -11.92 8.37 -11.06
CA LEU A 211 -11.80 8.56 -9.61
C LEU A 211 -10.97 7.44 -8.96
N GLN A 212 -11.21 6.19 -9.33
CA GLN A 212 -10.44 5.05 -8.81
C GLN A 212 -8.97 5.14 -9.23
N MET A 213 -8.69 5.51 -10.48
CA MET A 213 -7.32 5.72 -10.95
C MET A 213 -6.63 6.88 -10.22
N LEU A 214 -7.34 7.97 -9.93
CA LEU A 214 -6.80 9.09 -9.16
C LEU A 214 -6.38 8.65 -7.75
N ILE A 215 -7.23 7.89 -7.07
CA ILE A 215 -6.95 7.32 -5.74
C ILE A 215 -5.79 6.33 -5.80
N LEU A 216 -5.75 5.45 -6.81
CA LEU A 216 -4.66 4.48 -6.99
C LEU A 216 -3.32 5.16 -7.26
N VAL A 217 -3.30 6.20 -8.10
CA VAL A 217 -2.08 6.96 -8.39
C VAL A 217 -1.60 7.71 -7.15
N LEU A 218 -2.50 8.25 -6.33
CA LEU A 218 -2.14 8.81 -5.03
C LEU A 218 -1.46 7.75 -4.15
N ALA A 219 -2.05 6.55 -4.05
CA ALA A 219 -1.45 5.45 -3.29
C ALA A 219 -0.06 5.06 -3.82
N ILE A 220 0.14 5.04 -5.14
CA ILE A 220 1.45 4.80 -5.77
C ILE A 220 2.46 5.90 -5.43
N TYR A 221 2.03 7.16 -5.36
CA TYR A 221 2.90 8.28 -4.98
C TYR A 221 3.24 8.30 -3.48
N VAL A 222 2.33 7.85 -2.62
CA VAL A 222 2.59 7.70 -1.18
C VAL A 222 3.57 6.55 -0.94
N ARG A 223 3.40 5.47 -1.69
CA ARG A 223 4.28 4.31 -1.63
C ARG A 223 4.31 3.65 -3.00
N GLY A 224 5.50 3.49 -3.58
CA GLY A 224 5.63 2.91 -4.92
C GLY A 224 5.13 1.47 -5.05
N THR A 225 5.03 0.72 -3.94
CA THR A 225 4.67 -0.71 -3.96
C THR A 225 3.28 -0.98 -4.56
N PRO A 226 2.18 -0.27 -4.21
CA PRO A 226 0.88 -0.36 -4.86
C PRO A 226 0.84 -0.38 -6.39
N ALA A 227 1.91 0.01 -7.10
CA ALA A 227 1.96 -0.06 -8.56
C ALA A 227 1.71 -1.47 -9.13
N TYR A 228 2.05 -2.54 -8.38
CA TYR A 228 1.77 -3.91 -8.81
C TYR A 228 0.26 -4.19 -8.96
N LEU A 229 -0.62 -3.39 -8.33
CA LEU A 229 -2.07 -3.55 -8.44
C LEU A 229 -2.59 -3.32 -9.86
N LEU A 230 -1.78 -2.69 -10.73
CA LEU A 230 -2.09 -2.55 -12.15
C LEU A 230 -1.78 -3.84 -12.94
N TRP A 231 -0.93 -4.74 -12.45
CA TRP A 231 -0.50 -5.91 -13.21
C TRP A 231 -1.62 -6.89 -13.54
N PRO A 232 -2.55 -7.26 -12.64
CA PRO A 232 -3.66 -8.13 -13.02
C PRO A 232 -4.53 -7.52 -14.12
N VAL A 233 -4.70 -6.19 -14.13
CA VAL A 233 -5.40 -5.48 -15.21
C VAL A 233 -4.63 -5.64 -16.52
N TRP A 234 -3.33 -5.37 -16.53
CA TRP A 234 -2.48 -5.54 -17.71
C TRP A 234 -2.43 -6.99 -18.23
N CYS A 235 -2.21 -7.96 -17.35
CA CYS A 235 -2.24 -9.38 -17.69
C CYS A 235 -3.60 -9.76 -18.28
N GLY A 236 -4.70 -9.29 -17.70
CA GLY A 236 -6.04 -9.49 -18.25
C GLY A 236 -6.20 -8.92 -19.66
N LEU A 237 -5.68 -7.70 -19.94
CA LEU A 237 -5.70 -7.11 -21.28
C LEU A 237 -4.94 -7.96 -22.30
N VAL A 238 -3.74 -8.42 -21.93
CA VAL A 238 -2.88 -9.25 -22.78
C VAL A 238 -3.56 -10.60 -23.04
N LEU A 239 -4.03 -11.28 -21.99
CA LEU A 239 -4.69 -12.58 -22.09
C LEU A 239 -5.95 -12.51 -22.95
N VAL A 240 -6.79 -11.49 -22.78
CA VAL A 240 -8.00 -11.32 -23.60
C VAL A 240 -7.64 -11.09 -25.07
N SER A 241 -6.61 -10.28 -25.34
CA SER A 241 -6.13 -9.98 -26.70
C SER A 241 -5.53 -11.22 -27.37
N TRP A 242 -4.81 -12.04 -26.61
CA TRP A 242 -4.15 -13.26 -27.09
C TRP A 242 -5.13 -14.41 -27.32
N ALA A 243 -6.09 -14.63 -26.40
CA ALA A 243 -7.04 -15.74 -26.47
C ALA A 243 -8.05 -15.63 -27.63
N ASN A 244 -8.21 -14.46 -28.26
CA ASN A 244 -9.20 -14.23 -29.31
C ASN A 244 -8.57 -13.55 -30.53
N PRO A 245 -7.62 -14.21 -31.21
CA PRO A 245 -6.81 -13.57 -32.24
C PRO A 245 -7.63 -13.14 -33.46
N ARG A 246 -8.79 -13.79 -33.71
CA ARG A 246 -9.65 -13.54 -34.88
C ARG A 246 -10.78 -12.53 -34.64
N ASP A 247 -11.04 -12.14 -33.39
CA ASP A 247 -12.13 -11.20 -33.06
C ASP A 247 -11.62 -9.75 -33.06
N ALA A 248 -11.64 -9.14 -34.25
CA ALA A 248 -11.16 -7.76 -34.45
C ALA A 248 -11.97 -6.72 -33.65
N VAL A 249 -13.27 -6.98 -33.44
CA VAL A 249 -14.14 -6.09 -32.65
C VAL A 249 -13.71 -6.09 -31.19
N ARG A 250 -13.47 -7.29 -30.64
CA ARG A 250 -13.00 -7.45 -29.26
C ARG A 250 -11.62 -6.88 -29.04
N LYS A 251 -10.68 -7.10 -29.97
CA LYS A 251 -9.35 -6.46 -29.92
C LYS A 251 -9.45 -4.93 -29.90
N ARG A 252 -10.30 -4.35 -30.76
CA ARG A 252 -10.54 -2.90 -30.77
C ARG A 252 -11.12 -2.40 -29.45
N LEU A 253 -12.02 -3.15 -28.83
CA LEU A 253 -12.58 -2.81 -27.51
C LEU A 253 -11.53 -2.88 -26.40
N VAL A 254 -10.72 -3.94 -26.36
CA VAL A 254 -9.63 -4.10 -25.38
C VAL A 254 -8.60 -2.99 -25.55
N PHE A 255 -8.21 -2.66 -26.78
CA PHE A 255 -7.30 -1.56 -27.08
C PHE A 255 -7.87 -0.21 -26.62
N ARG A 256 -9.15 0.07 -26.91
CA ARG A 256 -9.82 1.30 -26.45
C ARG A 256 -9.85 1.39 -24.93
N PHE A 257 -10.21 0.30 -24.25
CA PHE A 257 -10.21 0.27 -22.79
C PHE A 257 -8.79 0.46 -22.22
N GLY A 258 -7.79 -0.23 -22.77
CA GLY A 258 -6.38 -0.04 -22.42
C GLY A 258 -5.94 1.42 -22.60
N ALA A 259 -6.28 2.04 -23.74
CA ALA A 259 -6.00 3.45 -24.01
C ALA A 259 -6.69 4.38 -23.00
N VAL A 260 -7.94 4.10 -22.61
CA VAL A 260 -8.65 4.86 -21.56
C VAL A 260 -7.94 4.70 -20.21
N ILE A 261 -7.56 3.49 -19.81
CA ILE A 261 -6.85 3.26 -18.55
C ILE A 261 -5.49 3.98 -18.53
N VAL A 262 -4.72 3.90 -19.63
CA VAL A 262 -3.45 4.63 -19.77
C VAL A 262 -3.68 6.15 -19.73
N GLY A 263 -4.68 6.65 -20.47
CA GLY A 263 -5.03 8.07 -20.47
C GLY A 263 -5.41 8.57 -19.08
N LEU A 264 -6.23 7.81 -18.33
CA LEU A 264 -6.59 8.12 -16.95
C LEU A 264 -5.37 8.09 -16.03
N TYR A 265 -4.47 7.11 -16.18
CA TYR A 265 -3.24 7.03 -15.39
C TYR A 265 -2.33 8.24 -15.64
N VAL A 266 -2.10 8.60 -16.90
CA VAL A 266 -1.29 9.77 -17.28
C VAL A 266 -1.93 11.05 -16.78
N ALA A 267 -3.23 11.25 -16.98
CA ALA A 267 -3.96 12.42 -16.50
C ALA A 267 -3.87 12.56 -14.97
N SER A 268 -4.08 11.48 -14.23
CA SER A 268 -3.92 11.46 -12.76
C SER A 268 -2.48 11.76 -12.34
N LYS A 269 -1.47 11.21 -13.04
CA LYS A 269 -0.07 11.53 -12.76
C LYS A 269 0.24 13.00 -12.99
N LEU A 270 -0.21 13.58 -14.10
CA LEU A 270 -0.02 14.99 -14.42
C LEU A 270 -0.76 15.91 -13.44
N PHE A 271 -2.00 15.55 -13.05
CA PHE A 271 -2.75 16.26 -12.03
C PHE A 271 -1.97 16.35 -10.72
N TRP A 272 -1.46 15.21 -10.23
CA TRP A 272 -0.67 15.18 -9.02
C TRP A 272 0.63 15.97 -9.18
N VAL A 273 1.39 15.80 -10.26
CA VAL A 273 2.62 16.58 -10.52
C VAL A 273 2.35 18.09 -10.57
N ALA A 274 1.21 18.52 -11.09
CA ALA A 274 0.83 19.94 -11.15
C ALA A 274 0.55 20.54 -9.76
N LEU A 275 0.10 19.73 -8.80
CA LEU A 275 -0.11 20.16 -7.40
C LEU A 275 1.19 20.21 -6.59
N MET A 276 2.28 19.66 -7.12
CA MET A 276 3.52 19.43 -6.38
C MET A 276 4.52 20.59 -6.52
N PRO A 277 5.34 20.86 -5.49
CA PRO A 277 6.51 21.71 -5.65
C PRO A 277 7.47 21.11 -6.69
N PHE A 278 7.90 21.93 -7.67
CA PHE A 278 8.85 21.51 -8.71
C PHE A 278 10.18 20.96 -8.16
N SER A 279 10.52 21.30 -6.92
CA SER A 279 11.67 20.76 -6.20
C SER A 279 11.69 19.24 -6.14
N TYR A 280 10.54 18.56 -5.95
CA TYR A 280 10.48 17.10 -5.95
C TYR A 280 10.78 16.47 -7.32
N VAL A 281 10.37 17.15 -8.40
CA VAL A 281 10.73 16.74 -9.77
C VAL A 281 12.24 16.89 -9.95
N ARG A 282 12.79 18.04 -9.54
CA ARG A 282 14.22 18.35 -9.66
C ARG A 282 15.11 17.41 -8.85
N THR A 283 14.70 17.06 -7.63
CA THR A 283 15.46 16.15 -6.76
C THR A 283 15.20 14.67 -7.08
N GLY A 284 14.23 14.36 -7.95
CA GLY A 284 13.87 12.98 -8.28
C GLY A 284 13.06 12.25 -7.20
N GLN A 285 12.56 12.96 -6.18
CA GLN A 285 11.83 12.40 -5.05
C GLN A 285 10.32 12.23 -5.33
N LEU A 286 9.92 12.10 -6.60
CA LEU A 286 8.52 11.86 -6.95
C LEU A 286 8.02 10.51 -6.47
N ASN A 287 8.89 9.50 -6.41
CA ASN A 287 8.58 8.18 -5.88
C ASN A 287 9.60 7.86 -4.77
N GLY A 288 9.31 6.84 -3.96
CA GLY A 288 10.29 6.38 -2.96
C GLY A 288 11.53 5.72 -3.58
N GLY A 289 12.58 5.55 -2.78
CA GLY A 289 13.86 4.97 -3.24
C GLY A 289 13.73 3.52 -3.73
N PHE A 290 13.87 3.29 -5.04
CA PHE A 290 13.75 1.97 -5.66
C PHE A 290 15.08 1.23 -5.59
N TRP A 291 16.15 1.84 -6.11
CA TRP A 291 17.48 1.26 -6.13
C TRP A 291 18.06 1.14 -4.73
N HIS A 292 17.69 2.02 -3.81
CA HIS A 292 17.93 1.83 -2.39
C HIS A 292 17.44 0.46 -1.93
N ARG A 293 16.15 0.17 -2.10
CA ARG A 293 15.52 -1.07 -1.64
C ARG A 293 16.10 -2.31 -2.32
N VAL A 294 16.41 -2.20 -3.62
CA VAL A 294 17.02 -3.28 -4.41
C VAL A 294 18.43 -3.56 -3.87
N PHE A 295 19.26 -2.53 -3.69
CA PHE A 295 20.64 -2.69 -3.23
C PHE A 295 20.70 -3.26 -1.81
N ILE A 296 19.98 -2.68 -0.85
CA ILE A 296 20.03 -3.15 0.53
C ILE A 296 19.50 -4.57 0.69
N SER A 297 18.68 -5.06 -0.25
CA SER A 297 18.18 -6.43 -0.26
C SER A 297 19.25 -7.49 -0.48
N GLN A 298 20.42 -7.11 -1.00
CA GLN A 298 21.58 -8.02 -1.09
C GLN A 298 22.02 -8.53 0.28
N SER A 299 21.79 -7.76 1.35
CA SER A 299 22.10 -8.18 2.72
C SER A 299 21.20 -9.30 3.27
N ALA A 300 20.23 -9.79 2.49
CA ALA A 300 19.56 -11.06 2.78
C ALA A 300 20.47 -12.28 2.59
N HIS A 301 21.55 -12.16 1.82
CA HIS A 301 22.50 -13.25 1.62
C HIS A 301 23.38 -13.44 2.87
N PRO A 302 23.58 -14.68 3.37
CA PRO A 302 24.35 -14.92 4.60
C PRO A 302 25.84 -14.56 4.49
N LYS A 303 26.39 -14.55 3.28
CA LYS A 303 27.77 -14.07 3.01
C LYS A 303 27.89 -12.55 2.81
N TRP A 304 26.81 -11.78 2.93
CA TRP A 304 26.95 -10.32 2.92
C TRP A 304 27.70 -9.88 4.19
N VAL A 305 28.76 -9.09 4.12
CA VAL A 305 29.28 -8.33 2.96
C VAL A 305 30.23 -9.17 2.10
N TYR A 306 30.06 -9.15 0.77
CA TYR A 306 30.93 -9.91 -0.13
C TYR A 306 32.38 -9.39 -0.12
N PRO A 307 33.39 -10.25 -0.36
CA PRO A 307 34.80 -9.85 -0.31
C PRO A 307 35.12 -8.63 -1.17
N GLY A 308 35.88 -7.65 -0.66
CA GLY A 308 36.27 -6.45 -1.41
C GLY A 308 35.22 -5.32 -1.43
N LEU A 309 33.96 -5.58 -1.04
CA LEU A 309 32.92 -4.54 -1.05
C LEU A 309 33.09 -3.52 0.08
N ALA A 310 33.58 -3.94 1.24
CA ALA A 310 33.80 -3.04 2.37
C ALA A 310 34.89 -1.99 2.04
N GLU A 311 35.92 -2.41 1.31
CA GLU A 311 37.00 -1.55 0.83
C GLU A 311 36.54 -0.65 -0.32
N GLN A 312 35.76 -1.21 -1.26
CA GLN A 312 35.20 -0.46 -2.39
C GLN A 312 34.27 0.68 -1.94
N TYR A 313 33.51 0.46 -0.86
CA TYR A 313 32.55 1.42 -0.31
C TYR A 313 32.89 1.78 1.15
N ASP A 314 34.14 2.20 1.38
CA ASP A 314 34.59 2.59 2.72
C ASP A 314 33.84 3.84 3.22
N CYS A 315 32.96 3.61 4.19
CA CYS A 315 32.19 4.62 4.90
C CYS A 315 32.58 4.75 6.38
N THR A 316 33.70 4.16 6.81
CA THR A 316 34.09 4.05 8.23
C THR A 316 34.35 5.40 8.91
N HIS A 317 34.59 6.45 8.12
CA HIS A 317 34.71 7.83 8.59
C HIS A 317 33.41 8.39 9.19
N LEU A 318 32.23 7.85 8.82
CA LEU A 318 30.93 8.22 9.40
C LEU A 318 30.24 7.04 10.08
N PHE A 319 30.26 5.86 9.47
CA PHE A 319 29.66 4.64 10.01
C PHE A 319 30.76 3.65 10.37
N LYS A 320 31.18 3.63 11.64
CA LYS A 320 32.34 2.84 12.11
C LYS A 320 32.27 1.37 11.72
N GLU A 321 31.07 0.80 11.63
CA GLU A 321 30.84 -0.60 11.27
C GLU A 321 30.98 -0.88 9.76
N GLY A 322 30.99 0.15 8.91
CA GLY A 322 30.99 -0.01 7.46
C GLY A 322 29.69 -0.61 6.90
N LEU A 323 29.81 -1.33 5.79
CA LEU A 323 28.74 -2.23 5.32
C LEU A 323 28.63 -3.43 6.27
N HIS A 324 27.41 -3.90 6.57
CA HIS A 324 27.23 -5.07 7.43
C HIS A 324 25.92 -5.86 7.17
N GLN A 325 25.85 -7.10 7.66
CA GLN A 325 24.78 -8.09 7.39
C GLN A 325 23.36 -7.68 7.82
N HIS A 326 23.24 -6.79 8.80
CA HIS A 326 21.95 -6.28 9.28
C HIS A 326 21.76 -4.77 9.09
N GLY A 327 22.41 -4.19 8.07
CA GLY A 327 22.47 -2.74 7.85
C GLY A 327 21.16 -2.09 7.44
N GLY A 328 20.24 -2.84 6.83
CA GLY A 328 19.02 -2.25 6.27
C GLY A 328 19.36 -1.01 5.45
N ASP A 329 18.70 0.11 5.74
CA ASP A 329 18.91 1.39 5.07
C ASP A 329 20.34 1.94 5.23
N ARG A 330 21.03 1.62 6.33
CA ARG A 330 22.42 2.07 6.58
C ARG A 330 23.39 1.56 5.52
N ASN A 331 23.18 0.36 4.97
CA ASN A 331 24.03 -0.13 3.89
C ASN A 331 23.94 0.75 2.63
N GLY A 332 22.73 1.25 2.32
CA GLY A 332 22.54 2.22 1.24
C GLY A 332 23.15 3.58 1.57
N HIS A 333 23.03 4.05 2.82
CA HIS A 333 23.66 5.30 3.24
C HIS A 333 25.20 5.20 3.21
N CYS A 334 25.77 4.06 3.57
CA CYS A 334 27.20 3.79 3.53
C CYS A 334 27.78 3.99 2.11
N VAL A 335 27.16 3.40 1.09
CA VAL A 335 27.57 3.59 -0.32
C VAL A 335 27.51 5.06 -0.74
N TRP A 336 26.54 5.82 -0.23
CA TRP A 336 26.43 7.25 -0.54
C TRP A 336 27.54 8.06 0.10
N VAL A 337 27.83 7.83 1.38
CA VAL A 337 28.87 8.59 2.07
C VAL A 337 30.28 8.18 1.68
N SER A 338 30.49 6.97 1.15
CA SER A 338 31.80 6.51 0.67
C SER A 338 32.28 7.25 -0.58
N LEU A 339 31.39 7.98 -1.26
CA LEU A 339 31.72 8.74 -2.47
C LEU A 339 32.75 9.85 -2.17
N PRO A 340 33.73 10.09 -3.06
CA PRO A 340 34.79 11.07 -2.82
C PRO A 340 34.29 12.48 -2.44
N GLN A 341 33.21 12.94 -3.06
CA GLN A 341 32.60 14.24 -2.79
C GLN A 341 31.93 14.35 -1.40
N ASN A 342 31.66 13.21 -0.74
CA ASN A 342 30.99 13.16 0.55
C ASN A 342 31.93 12.88 1.73
N ARG A 343 33.20 12.48 1.48
CA ARG A 343 34.17 12.11 2.52
C ARG A 343 34.42 13.19 3.58
N ASN A 344 34.35 14.46 3.19
CA ASN A 344 34.62 15.60 4.07
C ASN A 344 33.33 16.27 4.59
N ARG A 345 32.16 15.75 4.23
CA ARG A 345 30.87 16.30 4.67
C ARG A 345 30.50 15.72 6.02
N SER A 346 29.87 16.53 6.86
CA SER A 346 29.21 16.02 8.06
C SER A 346 28.07 15.06 7.69
N GLU A 347 27.69 14.16 8.60
CA GLU A 347 26.54 13.26 8.41
C GLU A 347 25.27 14.04 8.07
N HIS A 348 25.05 15.18 8.74
CA HIS A 348 23.90 16.04 8.49
C HIS A 348 23.91 16.58 7.05
N GLU A 349 25.05 17.07 6.56
CA GLU A 349 25.16 17.61 5.20
C GLU A 349 24.98 16.54 4.13
N ALA A 350 25.59 15.37 4.30
CA ALA A 350 25.42 14.24 3.38
C ALA A 350 23.99 13.68 3.43
N GLY A 351 23.38 13.71 4.62
CA GLY A 351 22.01 13.25 4.88
C GLY A 351 20.94 14.03 4.13
N ARG A 352 21.14 15.34 3.89
CA ARG A 352 20.18 16.20 3.14
C ARG A 352 19.96 15.78 1.69
N GLU A 353 20.86 14.99 1.12
CA GLU A 353 20.80 14.53 -0.27
C GLU A 353 20.43 13.04 -0.41
N LEU A 354 20.14 12.37 0.72
CA LEU A 354 19.65 11.01 0.69
C LEU A 354 18.35 10.92 -0.11
N PHE A 355 18.21 9.83 -0.86
CA PHE A 355 17.06 9.54 -1.73
C PHE A 355 16.83 10.53 -2.88
N HIS A 356 17.76 11.46 -3.13
CA HIS A 356 17.74 12.24 -4.37
C HIS A 356 18.07 11.37 -5.60
N ALA A 357 17.84 11.91 -6.79
CA ALA A 357 18.15 11.24 -8.06
C ALA A 357 19.62 10.81 -8.15
N GLU A 358 20.53 11.63 -7.60
CA GLU A 358 21.95 11.31 -7.54
C GLU A 358 22.22 10.11 -6.63
N TYR A 359 21.64 10.11 -5.42
CA TYR A 359 21.71 8.99 -4.49
C TYR A 359 21.24 7.68 -5.12
N GLU A 360 20.04 7.69 -5.72
CA GLU A 360 19.47 6.51 -6.39
C GLU A 360 20.32 6.05 -7.58
N ARG A 361 20.93 6.98 -8.32
CA ARG A 361 21.87 6.67 -9.40
C ARG A 361 23.11 5.94 -8.89
N GLN A 362 23.65 6.38 -7.76
CA GLN A 362 24.83 5.75 -7.15
C GLN A 362 24.51 4.35 -6.62
N LEU A 363 23.34 4.16 -5.99
CA LEU A 363 22.93 2.83 -5.53
C LEU A 363 22.60 1.88 -6.68
N ARG A 364 22.06 2.38 -7.80
CA ARG A 364 21.92 1.59 -9.02
C ARG A 364 23.28 1.11 -9.53
N ASN A 365 24.26 2.00 -9.60
CA ASN A 365 25.61 1.64 -10.06
C ASN A 365 26.25 0.62 -9.11
N ALA A 366 26.11 0.81 -7.80
CA ALA A 366 26.61 -0.14 -6.80
C ALA A 366 25.92 -1.51 -6.90
N PHE A 367 24.60 -1.55 -7.13
CA PHE A 367 23.88 -2.79 -7.36
C PHE A 367 24.40 -3.53 -8.59
N PHE A 368 24.57 -2.85 -9.73
CA PHE A 368 25.08 -3.50 -10.94
C PHE A 368 26.55 -3.91 -10.82
N TYR A 369 27.35 -3.19 -10.03
CA TYR A 369 28.68 -3.66 -9.65
C TYR A 369 28.59 -5.00 -8.91
N VAL A 370 27.75 -5.10 -7.88
CA VAL A 370 27.55 -6.36 -7.13
C VAL A 370 27.03 -7.49 -8.02
N VAL A 371 26.08 -7.22 -8.92
CA VAL A 371 25.60 -8.22 -9.90
C VAL A 371 26.73 -8.72 -10.80
N ARG A 372 27.63 -7.84 -11.24
CA ARG A 372 28.72 -8.19 -12.16
C ARG A 372 29.82 -8.99 -11.47
N GLU A 373 30.22 -8.57 -10.27
CA GLU A 373 31.32 -9.20 -9.52
C GLU A 373 30.86 -10.45 -8.75
N PHE A 374 29.60 -10.47 -8.27
CA PHE A 374 29.01 -11.55 -7.44
C PHE A 374 27.65 -12.01 -8.01
N PRO A 375 27.59 -12.50 -9.27
CA PRO A 375 26.33 -12.85 -9.92
C PRO A 375 25.62 -14.02 -9.23
N LYS A 376 26.39 -15.01 -8.73
CA LYS A 376 25.83 -16.18 -8.04
C LYS A 376 25.18 -15.77 -6.73
N GLU A 377 25.90 -15.04 -5.89
CA GLU A 377 25.41 -14.59 -4.58
C GLU A 377 24.22 -13.65 -4.73
N THR A 378 24.22 -12.79 -5.75
CA THR A 378 23.05 -11.94 -6.07
C THR A 378 21.84 -12.78 -6.45
N CYS A 379 22.00 -13.78 -7.33
CA CYS A 379 20.91 -14.69 -7.68
C CYS A 379 20.40 -15.47 -6.45
N GLU A 380 21.29 -15.99 -5.61
CA GLU A 380 20.93 -16.68 -4.37
C GLU A 380 20.19 -15.74 -3.40
N ALA A 381 20.63 -14.48 -3.27
CA ALA A 381 19.95 -13.49 -2.44
C ALA A 381 18.48 -13.34 -2.85
N PHE A 382 18.22 -13.04 -4.12
CA PHE A 382 16.86 -12.71 -4.61
C PHE A 382 15.95 -13.93 -4.80
N PHE A 383 16.48 -15.06 -5.27
CA PHE A 383 15.66 -16.22 -5.64
C PHE A 383 15.67 -17.36 -4.64
N TYR A 384 16.61 -17.37 -3.67
CA TYR A 384 16.67 -18.40 -2.63
C TYR A 384 16.43 -17.82 -1.23
N TYR A 385 17.28 -16.91 -0.75
CA TYR A 385 17.21 -16.41 0.62
C TYR A 385 16.01 -15.49 0.87
N LYS A 386 15.67 -14.59 -0.06
CA LYS A 386 14.51 -13.70 0.11
C LYS A 386 13.17 -14.43 0.19
N PRO A 387 12.85 -15.40 -0.68
CA PRO A 387 11.68 -16.24 -0.50
C PRO A 387 11.63 -16.94 0.88
N GLN A 388 12.78 -17.35 1.41
CA GLN A 388 12.86 -17.92 2.76
C GLN A 388 12.55 -16.90 3.86
N HIS A 389 12.72 -15.60 3.65
CA HIS A 389 12.31 -14.55 4.60
C HIS A 389 10.82 -14.18 4.50
N ILE A 390 10.21 -14.38 3.33
CA ILE A 390 8.77 -14.14 3.13
C ILE A 390 7.95 -15.11 3.98
N ILE A 391 8.34 -16.39 4.04
CA ILE A 391 7.58 -17.43 4.74
C ILE A 391 7.45 -17.15 6.25
N PRO A 392 8.53 -16.88 7.02
CA PRO A 392 8.43 -16.49 8.42
C PRO A 392 7.58 -15.25 8.64
N THR A 393 7.67 -14.25 7.76
CA THR A 393 6.83 -13.04 7.86
C THR A 393 5.35 -13.39 7.76
N LEU A 394 4.99 -14.26 6.81
CA LEU A 394 3.60 -14.72 6.67
C LEU A 394 3.17 -15.59 7.86
N LYS A 395 4.05 -16.46 8.37
CA LYS A 395 3.78 -17.26 9.57
C LYS A 395 3.57 -16.39 10.80
N GLU A 396 4.41 -15.39 11.01
CA GLU A 396 4.29 -14.41 12.10
C GLU A 396 2.95 -13.67 12.00
N ALA A 397 2.55 -13.28 10.79
CA ALA A 397 1.27 -12.62 10.57
C ALA A 397 0.05 -13.50 10.92
N LEU A 398 0.18 -14.83 10.94
CA LEU A 398 -0.87 -15.76 11.36
C LEU A 398 -1.05 -15.83 12.88
N ASN A 399 -0.13 -15.26 13.67
CA ASN A 399 -0.26 -15.20 15.12
C ASN A 399 -1.33 -14.18 15.49
N ILE A 400 -2.58 -14.63 15.58
CA ILE A 400 -3.71 -13.80 16.00
C ILE A 400 -3.58 -13.50 17.49
N ASP A 401 -3.47 -12.23 17.82
CA ASP A 401 -3.35 -11.74 19.18
C ASP A 401 -4.69 -11.15 19.63
N VAL A 402 -5.32 -11.84 20.59
CA VAL A 402 -6.63 -11.48 21.15
C VAL A 402 -6.48 -10.79 22.51
N GLU A 403 -5.26 -10.66 23.04
CA GLU A 403 -5.02 -10.22 24.44
C GLU A 403 -4.89 -8.69 24.60
N VAL A 404 -4.59 -7.94 23.53
CA VAL A 404 -4.55 -6.46 23.52
C VAL A 404 -5.98 -5.90 23.71
N PRO A 405 -6.21 -4.71 24.34
CA PRO A 405 -7.54 -4.13 24.58
C PRO A 405 -8.27 -3.81 23.26
N ARG A 406 -8.81 -4.88 22.70
CA ARG A 406 -9.47 -5.03 21.40
C ARG A 406 -10.67 -5.92 21.55
N ASP A 407 -11.18 -6.03 22.78
CA ASP A 407 -12.41 -6.74 23.11
C ASP A 407 -13.50 -6.47 22.06
N ARG A 408 -13.56 -5.25 21.52
CA ARG A 408 -14.52 -4.82 20.48
C ARG A 408 -14.28 -5.37 19.06
N ILE A 409 -13.04 -5.60 18.63
CA ILE A 409 -12.73 -5.96 17.22
C ILE A 409 -13.31 -7.33 16.83
N PRO A 410 -13.23 -8.40 17.64
CA PRO A 410 -13.89 -9.67 17.37
C PRO A 410 -15.40 -9.53 17.13
N TYR A 411 -16.09 -8.64 17.87
CA TYR A 411 -17.52 -8.40 17.67
C TYR A 411 -17.80 -7.73 16.32
N TYR A 412 -16.95 -6.80 15.88
CA TYR A 412 -17.07 -6.19 14.55
C TYR A 412 -16.83 -7.21 13.45
N ILE A 413 -15.84 -8.09 13.58
CA ILE A 413 -15.61 -9.20 12.63
C ILE A 413 -16.80 -10.13 12.58
N LEU A 414 -17.36 -10.51 13.74
CA LEU A 414 -18.55 -11.36 13.80
C LEU A 414 -19.74 -10.71 13.11
N LEU A 415 -19.97 -9.41 13.35
CA LEU A 415 -21.05 -8.66 12.70
C LEU A 415 -20.87 -8.62 11.17
N GLN A 416 -19.66 -8.37 10.70
CA GLN A 416 -19.34 -8.38 9.26
C GLN A 416 -19.52 -9.77 8.66
N ALA A 417 -19.08 -10.82 9.36
CA ALA A 417 -19.24 -12.21 8.93
C ALA A 417 -20.72 -12.57 8.83
N ILE A 418 -21.55 -12.20 9.80
CA ILE A 418 -23.01 -12.39 9.76
C ILE A 418 -23.61 -11.64 8.57
N ALA A 419 -23.24 -10.38 8.34
CA ALA A 419 -23.74 -9.58 7.22
C ALA A 419 -23.36 -10.20 5.85
N CYS A 420 -22.13 -10.69 5.72
CA CYS A 420 -21.66 -11.36 4.51
C CYS A 420 -22.34 -12.72 4.32
N MET A 421 -22.50 -13.51 5.39
CA MET A 421 -23.20 -14.79 5.36
C MET A 421 -24.68 -14.61 4.99
N ALA A 422 -25.35 -13.59 5.52
CA ALA A 422 -26.70 -13.24 5.12
C ALA A 422 -26.80 -12.94 3.61
N LEU A 423 -25.79 -12.26 3.03
CA LEU A 423 -25.74 -12.05 1.60
C LEU A 423 -25.51 -13.34 0.82
N VAL A 424 -24.55 -14.17 1.24
CA VAL A 424 -24.26 -15.46 0.60
C VAL A 424 -25.52 -16.34 0.60
N VAL A 425 -26.17 -16.47 1.75
CA VAL A 425 -27.43 -17.23 1.92
C VAL A 425 -28.54 -16.66 1.03
N ALA A 426 -28.74 -15.34 1.03
CA ALA A 426 -29.72 -14.67 0.16
C ALA A 426 -29.42 -14.87 -1.33
N GLN A 427 -28.18 -15.21 -1.69
CA GLN A 427 -27.76 -15.46 -3.06
C GLN A 427 -27.64 -16.96 -3.41
N LEU A 428 -27.74 -17.91 -2.46
CA LEU A 428 -27.56 -19.36 -2.69
C LEU A 428 -28.41 -19.94 -3.84
N ARG A 429 -29.53 -19.30 -4.20
CA ARG A 429 -30.37 -19.67 -5.36
C ARG A 429 -29.73 -19.35 -6.72
N ARG A 430 -28.53 -18.77 -6.75
CA ARG A 430 -27.83 -18.28 -7.94
C ARG A 430 -26.44 -18.90 -7.98
N ASP A 431 -25.74 -18.78 -9.12
CA ASP A 431 -24.36 -19.25 -9.35
C ASP A 431 -23.28 -18.55 -8.45
N VAL A 432 -23.51 -18.45 -7.13
CA VAL A 432 -22.63 -17.80 -6.14
C VAL A 432 -21.24 -18.40 -6.15
N TRP A 433 -21.12 -19.72 -6.37
CA TRP A 433 -19.83 -20.39 -6.44
C TRP A 433 -18.93 -19.78 -7.54
N ARG A 434 -19.49 -19.31 -8.67
CA ARG A 434 -18.72 -18.67 -9.74
C ARG A 434 -18.20 -17.31 -9.32
N ASP A 435 -19.04 -16.53 -8.64
CA ASP A 435 -18.67 -15.21 -8.14
C ASP A 435 -17.60 -15.34 -7.04
N ALA A 436 -17.80 -16.26 -6.08
CA ALA A 436 -16.82 -16.57 -5.04
C ALA A 436 -15.50 -17.09 -5.62
N LEU A 437 -15.54 -18.01 -6.58
CA LEU A 437 -14.35 -18.50 -7.28
C LEU A 437 -13.61 -17.36 -7.99
N THR A 438 -14.35 -16.47 -8.67
CA THR A 438 -13.75 -15.32 -9.37
C THR A 438 -13.03 -14.41 -8.40
N VAL A 439 -13.64 -14.10 -7.25
CA VAL A 439 -13.02 -13.27 -6.22
C VAL A 439 -11.80 -13.95 -5.60
N THR A 440 -11.88 -15.25 -5.28
CA THR A 440 -10.73 -16.00 -4.74
C THR A 440 -9.57 -16.06 -5.72
N VAL A 441 -9.83 -16.33 -7.00
CA VAL A 441 -8.80 -16.32 -8.05
C VAL A 441 -8.22 -14.92 -8.23
N LEU A 442 -9.05 -13.88 -8.13
CA LEU A 442 -8.59 -12.50 -8.19
C LEU A 442 -7.64 -12.16 -7.03
N HIS A 443 -8.04 -12.46 -5.79
CA HIS A 443 -7.19 -12.25 -4.61
C HIS A 443 -5.90 -13.07 -4.68
N ALA A 444 -5.96 -14.32 -5.16
CA ALA A 444 -4.77 -15.14 -5.40
C ALA A 444 -3.85 -14.52 -6.47
N GLY A 445 -4.40 -14.00 -7.58
CA GLY A 445 -3.64 -13.30 -8.60
C GLY A 445 -2.93 -12.05 -8.06
N TYR A 446 -3.61 -11.27 -7.22
CA TYR A 446 -3.01 -10.12 -6.55
C TYR A 446 -1.96 -10.53 -5.51
N PHE A 447 -2.17 -11.62 -4.77
CA PHE A 447 -1.17 -12.17 -3.85
C PHE A 447 0.13 -12.51 -4.59
N LEU A 448 0.02 -13.20 -5.74
CA LEU A 448 1.18 -13.53 -6.57
C LEU A 448 1.89 -12.27 -7.10
N CYS A 449 1.13 -11.25 -7.50
CA CYS A 449 1.71 -9.97 -7.92
C CYS A 449 2.38 -9.24 -6.76
N ALA A 450 1.83 -9.32 -5.55
CA ALA A 450 2.39 -8.72 -4.34
C ALA A 450 3.73 -9.37 -3.94
N LEU A 451 4.01 -10.62 -4.32
CA LEU A 451 5.30 -11.26 -4.04
C LEU A 451 6.47 -10.56 -4.73
N VAL A 452 6.28 -9.96 -5.90
CA VAL A 452 7.38 -9.34 -6.67
C VAL A 452 8.03 -8.17 -5.93
N PRO A 453 7.31 -7.15 -5.43
CA PRO A 453 7.95 -6.09 -4.65
C PRO A 453 8.63 -6.62 -3.38
N HIS A 454 8.20 -7.75 -2.82
CA HIS A 454 8.82 -8.41 -1.66
C HIS A 454 10.04 -9.27 -2.00
N ILE A 455 10.12 -9.75 -3.23
CA ILE A 455 11.37 -10.29 -3.80
C ILE A 455 12.34 -9.13 -4.07
N ILE A 456 11.88 -7.92 -4.37
CA ILE A 456 12.74 -6.77 -4.65
C ILE A 456 13.20 -6.04 -3.39
N ALA A 457 12.32 -5.82 -2.42
CA ALA A 457 12.57 -5.09 -1.17
C ALA A 457 12.54 -6.02 0.06
N TRP A 458 12.95 -5.53 1.23
CA TRP A 458 12.88 -6.32 2.46
C TRP A 458 11.45 -6.69 2.84
N THR A 459 11.24 -7.97 3.17
CA THR A 459 9.97 -8.46 3.71
C THR A 459 10.09 -8.58 5.22
N ARG A 460 9.33 -7.77 5.92
CA ARG A 460 9.08 -7.82 7.36
C ARG A 460 7.60 -7.58 7.58
N ILE A 461 7.08 -7.90 8.76
CA ILE A 461 5.65 -7.72 9.04
C ILE A 461 5.18 -6.30 8.71
N HIS A 462 5.97 -5.28 9.08
CA HIS A 462 5.61 -3.87 8.81
C HIS A 462 5.79 -3.41 7.35
N THR A 463 6.58 -4.10 6.54
CA THR A 463 6.73 -3.78 5.11
C THR A 463 5.80 -4.61 4.24
N ALA A 464 5.32 -5.76 4.72
CA ALA A 464 4.55 -6.77 3.98
C ALA A 464 3.03 -6.72 4.20
N VAL A 465 2.52 -5.57 4.63
CA VAL A 465 1.10 -5.38 4.96
C VAL A 465 0.17 -5.77 3.80
N ASP A 466 0.61 -5.53 2.56
CA ASP A 466 -0.09 -5.88 1.33
C ASP A 466 -0.14 -7.39 1.05
N LEU A 467 0.99 -8.06 1.22
CA LEU A 467 1.08 -9.51 1.09
C LEU A 467 0.26 -10.22 2.18
N ILE A 468 0.34 -9.74 3.41
CA ILE A 468 -0.45 -10.24 4.56
C ILE A 468 -1.94 -10.05 4.28
N TYR A 469 -2.35 -8.86 3.82
CA TYR A 469 -3.73 -8.61 3.43
C TYR A 469 -4.23 -9.62 2.39
N PHE A 470 -3.49 -9.82 1.29
CA PHE A 470 -3.96 -10.72 0.22
C PHE A 470 -3.98 -12.19 0.66
N MET A 471 -3.10 -12.61 1.59
CA MET A 471 -3.19 -13.91 2.25
C MET A 471 -4.54 -14.06 2.99
N TYR A 472 -4.91 -13.09 3.83
CA TYR A 472 -6.20 -13.12 4.53
C TYR A 472 -7.38 -13.01 3.57
N ALA A 473 -7.27 -12.21 2.50
CA ALA A 473 -8.32 -12.09 1.49
C ALA A 473 -8.61 -13.43 0.81
N ILE A 474 -7.58 -14.22 0.49
CA ILE A 474 -7.73 -15.59 -0.02
C ILE A 474 -8.45 -16.48 0.99
N PHE A 475 -8.07 -16.47 2.27
CA PHE A 475 -8.73 -17.29 3.29
C PHE A 475 -10.20 -16.92 3.45
N VAL A 476 -10.50 -15.63 3.55
CA VAL A 476 -11.87 -15.12 3.69
C VAL A 476 -12.71 -15.43 2.46
N SER A 477 -12.17 -15.33 1.25
CA SER A 477 -12.90 -15.64 0.01
C SER A 477 -13.04 -17.15 -0.25
N ALA A 478 -12.16 -17.98 0.29
CA ALA A 478 -12.25 -19.44 0.20
C ALA A 478 -13.44 -20.00 0.98
N VAL A 479 -13.81 -19.42 2.13
CA VAL A 479 -14.95 -19.86 2.96
C VAL A 479 -16.28 -19.90 2.18
N PRO A 480 -16.77 -18.79 1.58
CA PRO A 480 -18.02 -18.83 0.81
C PRO A 480 -17.93 -19.70 -0.44
N LEU A 481 -16.73 -19.87 -1.02
CA LEU A 481 -16.52 -20.80 -2.13
C LEU A 481 -16.73 -22.25 -1.69
N LEU A 482 -16.11 -22.67 -0.58
CA LEU A 482 -16.26 -24.01 -0.01
C LEU A 482 -17.72 -24.28 0.35
N LEU A 483 -18.38 -23.35 1.03
CA LEU A 483 -19.81 -23.45 1.38
C LEU A 483 -20.69 -23.61 0.12
N ALA A 484 -20.45 -22.81 -0.91
CA ALA A 484 -21.20 -22.91 -2.16
C ALA A 484 -20.96 -24.25 -2.88
N MET A 485 -19.76 -24.81 -2.81
CA MET A 485 -19.46 -26.15 -3.36
C MET A 485 -20.19 -27.26 -2.59
N VAL A 486 -20.18 -27.20 -1.25
CA VAL A 486 -20.89 -28.16 -0.39
C VAL A 486 -22.40 -28.12 -0.65
N CYS A 487 -23.01 -26.94 -0.68
CA CYS A 487 -24.45 -26.78 -0.98
C CYS A 487 -24.78 -27.34 -2.37
N ARG A 488 -23.93 -27.09 -3.37
CA ARG A 488 -24.14 -27.60 -4.74
C ARG A 488 -24.06 -29.11 -4.81
N ALA A 489 -23.09 -29.72 -4.12
CA ALA A 489 -22.95 -31.17 -4.05
C ALA A 489 -24.16 -31.81 -3.36
N TRP A 490 -24.63 -31.20 -2.27
CA TRP A 490 -25.84 -31.64 -1.56
C TRP A 490 -27.08 -31.59 -2.45
N SER A 491 -27.35 -30.46 -3.11
CA SER A 491 -28.51 -30.34 -4.01
C SER A 491 -28.42 -31.24 -5.24
N ALA A 492 -27.21 -31.60 -5.70
CA ALA A 492 -27.04 -32.57 -6.77
C ALA A 492 -27.40 -33.98 -6.32
N LYS A 493 -27.03 -34.35 -5.08
CA LYS A 493 -27.41 -35.61 -4.46
C LYS A 493 -28.94 -35.70 -4.29
N GLU A 494 -29.60 -34.69 -3.72
CA GLU A 494 -31.07 -34.70 -3.56
C GLU A 494 -31.81 -34.89 -4.89
N ARG A 495 -31.36 -34.22 -5.97
CA ARG A 495 -31.96 -34.42 -7.29
C ARG A 495 -31.80 -35.85 -7.83
N ALA A 496 -30.66 -36.49 -7.55
CA ALA A 496 -30.40 -37.87 -7.95
C ALA A 496 -31.20 -38.90 -7.13
N TRP A 497 -31.62 -38.55 -5.90
CA TRP A 497 -32.47 -39.40 -5.07
C TRP A 497 -33.95 -39.35 -5.46
N HIS A 498 -34.39 -38.25 -6.08
CA HIS A 498 -35.77 -38.05 -6.50
C HIS A 498 -36.01 -38.36 -8.00
N SER A 499 -34.96 -38.64 -8.76
CA SER A 499 -35.01 -39.17 -10.14
C SER A 499 -34.95 -40.69 -10.11
#